data_AF-A0A150GHZ9-F1
#
_entry.id   AF-A0A150GHZ9-F1
#
_cell.length_a   1.000
_cell.length_b   1.000
_cell.length_c   1.000
_cell.angle_alpha   90.00
_cell.angle_beta   90.00
_cell.angle_gamma   90.00
#
_symmetry.space_group_name_H-M   'P 1'
#
loop_
_entity.id
_entity.type
_entity.pdbx_description
1 polymer ?
#
loop_
_entity_poly.entity_id
_entity_poly.type
_entity_poly.pdbx_seq_one_letter_code
_entity_poly.pdbx_strand_id
1 'polypeptide(L)'
;MVNAKSQQQLYTHAAEPKAVQQRRAKYREDEGQPLPTANIMFDRRVVRGNTYAARILPVDGTQTQTKPSPPATKKKTTRTLPPRTPDAVDGRRHIDIQTDVYLEELTDTVPEADTSTQTDAFLDRPPTPLFVPQKTGTDAITQIENGDLFDFDFEVEPILEVLVGKVLEQGLMEVLEEEELAAMRAHQEHFEQIRNAELVATQRMEAAERRKLEEKERRVLQERERVERERVVRQKVAASAFSRGYLSGIVNTVFERLVSSGYIYDPVLREVETGFMPWLKEQAIGYLARGVVARQVVNKLVEDAAAALAANREKVAAAAVAAGSAVDAWAERQASLEAQLQGAELEAVRQRPTFVLRELKPAVATPESIEAAAAELAAQAEEAANTKYEADRAEAAEKARAEAEAKLEEQRAKLDELAAQAAEAAAERGEDPPEEPPQLDEPLVDVEAVVAAAADAVQRPPVREVADIDILSYMLDKGIVTKDAIIQSLAVHALGDKAYVNHPAFADSS
;
A
#
# COMPACT_ATOMS: atom_id res chain seq x y z
N MET A 1 70.22 -10.67 8.58
CA MET A 1 70.67 -9.27 8.36
C MET A 1 69.72 -8.40 9.19
N VAL A 2 70.02 -8.02 10.45
CA VAL A 2 71.18 -7.30 11.03
C VAL A 2 71.10 -5.78 10.79
N ASN A 3 70.51 -5.09 11.80
CA ASN A 3 70.71 -3.68 12.19
C ASN A 3 70.37 -2.56 11.18
N ALA A 4 70.10 -1.30 11.58
CA ALA A 4 70.24 -0.68 12.92
C ALA A 4 69.13 0.33 13.28
N LYS A 5 68.89 0.44 14.59
CA LYS A 5 68.52 1.63 15.40
C LYS A 5 67.86 2.85 14.73
N SER A 6 66.70 3.22 15.25
CA SER A 6 66.18 4.60 15.22
C SER A 6 67.00 5.54 16.12
N GLN A 7 67.24 6.77 15.67
CA GLN A 7 67.52 7.92 16.53
C GLN A 7 66.82 9.16 15.97
N GLN A 8 66.03 9.83 16.81
CA GLN A 8 65.52 11.18 16.54
C GLN A 8 66.53 12.18 17.10
N GLN A 9 66.89 13.21 16.32
CA GLN A 9 67.41 14.47 16.87
C GLN A 9 66.77 15.63 16.12
N LEU A 10 66.27 16.61 16.87
CA LEU A 10 65.80 17.88 16.30
C LEU A 10 67.03 18.74 15.96
N TYR A 11 67.06 19.32 14.76
CA TYR A 11 68.08 20.29 14.38
C TYR A 11 67.49 21.70 14.32
N THR A 12 67.96 22.57 15.21
CA THR A 12 67.62 23.99 15.24
C THR A 12 68.51 24.76 14.27
N HIS A 13 67.89 25.49 13.32
CA HIS A 13 68.63 26.37 12.42
C HIS A 13 68.82 27.75 13.07
N ALA A 14 70.03 27.99 13.57
CA ALA A 14 70.56 29.33 13.85
C ALA A 14 71.90 29.48 13.13
N ALA A 15 72.02 30.46 12.23
CA ALA A 15 73.23 30.74 11.48
C ALA A 15 73.32 32.24 11.15
N GLU A 16 74.49 32.82 11.43
CA GLU A 16 74.76 34.25 11.24
C GLU A 16 75.10 34.57 9.77
N PRO A 17 74.85 35.81 9.29
CA PRO A 17 75.13 36.20 7.91
C PRO A 17 76.64 36.28 7.64
N LYS A 18 77.16 35.30 6.89
CA LYS A 18 78.58 35.24 6.49
C LYS A 18 78.77 35.64 5.03
N ALA A 19 79.58 36.68 4.79
CA ALA A 19 79.85 37.20 3.45
C ALA A 19 80.65 36.21 2.57
N VAL A 20 80.35 36.21 1.26
CA VAL A 20 81.00 35.34 0.27
C VAL A 20 82.41 35.86 -0.02
N GLN A 21 83.44 35.17 0.48
CA GLN A 21 84.81 35.38 0.01
C GLN A 21 85.03 34.72 -1.36
N GLN A 22 85.68 35.46 -2.26
CA GLN A 22 86.01 34.98 -3.60
C GLN A 22 87.10 33.90 -3.54
N ARG A 23 86.92 32.80 -4.28
CA ARG A 23 88.02 31.93 -4.71
C ARG A 23 87.89 31.62 -6.20
N ARG A 24 88.94 31.95 -6.96
CA ARG A 24 89.10 31.56 -8.37
C ARG A 24 89.59 30.12 -8.47
N ALA A 25 89.20 29.45 -9.55
CA ALA A 25 90.00 28.39 -10.17
C ALA A 25 90.44 28.89 -11.57
N LYS A 26 91.58 28.43 -12.08
CA LYS A 26 92.14 28.85 -13.38
C LYS A 26 91.98 27.74 -14.43
N TYR A 27 91.50 28.12 -15.62
CA TYR A 27 91.87 27.59 -16.95
C TYR A 27 91.18 28.54 -17.97
N ARG A 28 91.77 28.97 -19.09
CA ARG A 28 93.09 28.70 -19.73
C ARG A 28 93.70 30.05 -20.19
N GLU A 29 94.96 30.09 -20.60
CA GLU A 29 95.60 31.29 -21.15
C GLU A 29 95.06 31.69 -22.53
N ASP A 30 94.93 33.01 -22.73
CA ASP A 30 95.23 33.73 -23.98
C ASP A 30 95.63 35.18 -23.60
N GLU A 31 96.51 35.81 -24.38
CA GLU A 31 97.22 37.05 -24.01
C GLU A 31 96.56 38.34 -24.54
N GLY A 32 96.66 39.42 -23.74
CA GLY A 32 96.78 40.80 -24.25
C GLY A 32 95.54 41.56 -24.74
N GLN A 33 94.78 42.19 -23.84
CA GLN A 33 94.71 43.67 -23.67
C GLN A 33 93.62 44.12 -22.66
N PRO A 34 93.75 45.31 -22.04
CA PRO A 34 92.85 45.76 -20.97
C PRO A 34 91.57 46.45 -21.46
N LEU A 35 90.47 46.25 -20.72
CA LEU A 35 89.21 47.00 -20.87
C LEU A 35 89.39 48.48 -20.47
N PRO A 36 88.98 49.46 -21.29
CA PRO A 36 88.92 50.86 -20.88
C PRO A 36 87.84 51.08 -19.82
N THR A 37 88.08 51.99 -18.88
CA THR A 37 87.14 52.32 -17.80
C THR A 37 85.86 52.94 -18.35
N ALA A 38 84.71 52.31 -18.08
CA ALA A 38 83.41 52.78 -18.53
C ALA A 38 83.08 54.15 -17.89
N ASN A 39 83.22 55.21 -18.67
CA ASN A 39 83.09 56.58 -18.20
C ASN A 39 81.61 56.94 -18.03
N ILE A 40 81.18 57.19 -16.78
CA ILE A 40 79.78 57.54 -16.41
C ILE A 40 79.28 58.78 -17.19
N MET A 41 80.19 59.55 -17.79
CA MET A 41 79.88 60.64 -18.72
C MET A 41 79.06 60.25 -19.98
N PHE A 42 78.93 58.96 -20.31
CA PHE A 42 78.20 58.51 -21.52
C PHE A 42 77.09 57.48 -21.29
N ASP A 43 76.73 57.14 -20.04
CA ASP A 43 75.60 56.23 -19.79
C ASP A 43 74.25 56.90 -20.11
N ARG A 44 73.49 56.32 -21.03
CA ARG A 44 72.13 56.74 -21.44
C ARG A 44 71.09 56.64 -20.31
N ARG A 45 71.42 55.98 -19.19
CA ARG A 45 70.57 55.91 -17.98
C ARG A 45 70.75 57.12 -17.05
N VAL A 46 71.80 57.91 -17.24
CA VAL A 46 72.13 59.07 -16.38
C VAL A 46 71.65 60.36 -17.03
N VAL A 47 70.49 60.86 -16.59
CA VAL A 47 69.90 62.12 -17.05
C VAL A 47 70.76 63.31 -16.58
N ARG A 48 71.10 64.21 -17.51
CA ARG A 48 71.97 65.37 -17.27
C ARG A 48 71.16 66.67 -17.36
N GLY A 49 70.72 67.19 -16.23
CA GLY A 49 70.00 68.47 -16.18
C GLY A 49 69.41 68.77 -14.80
N ASN A 50 69.20 70.05 -14.51
CA ASN A 50 68.53 70.50 -13.29
C ASN A 50 67.00 70.51 -13.50
N THR A 51 66.27 69.76 -12.67
CA THR A 51 64.82 69.49 -12.87
C THR A 51 63.90 70.53 -12.21
N TYR A 52 64.28 71.81 -12.23
CA TYR A 52 63.51 72.90 -11.62
C TYR A 52 63.45 74.16 -12.51
N ALA A 53 62.46 74.23 -13.39
CA ALA A 53 61.73 75.47 -13.76
C ALA A 53 60.65 75.17 -14.82
N ALA A 54 59.39 75.07 -14.41
CA ALA A 54 58.27 75.21 -15.34
C ALA A 54 57.81 76.68 -15.34
N ARG A 55 57.75 77.33 -16.51
CA ARG A 55 57.01 78.59 -16.71
C ARG A 55 56.40 78.64 -18.11
N ILE A 56 55.28 79.36 -18.21
CA ILE A 56 54.20 79.10 -19.17
C ILE A 56 53.80 80.40 -19.88
N LEU A 57 53.18 80.28 -21.08
CA LEU A 57 52.33 81.26 -21.80
C LEU A 57 53.04 82.37 -22.64
N PRO A 58 52.35 83.05 -23.59
CA PRO A 58 51.50 82.50 -24.68
C PRO A 58 51.49 83.34 -26.02
N VAL A 59 50.53 83.03 -26.91
CA VAL A 59 49.87 83.88 -27.96
C VAL A 59 50.54 84.07 -29.34
N ASP A 60 49.91 83.41 -30.32
CA ASP A 60 49.47 83.79 -31.69
C ASP A 60 50.15 84.89 -32.54
N GLY A 61 50.30 84.60 -33.84
CA GLY A 61 50.71 85.55 -34.90
C GLY A 61 50.54 84.95 -36.32
N THR A 62 49.43 85.29 -36.99
CA THR A 62 48.92 84.72 -38.26
C THR A 62 49.85 84.73 -39.48
N GLN A 63 49.76 83.64 -40.28
CA GLN A 63 49.75 83.54 -41.77
C GLN A 63 50.42 84.67 -42.61
N THR A 64 51.22 84.36 -43.64
CA THR A 64 50.75 83.93 -44.97
C THR A 64 51.92 83.50 -45.90
N GLN A 65 51.61 82.95 -47.09
CA GLN A 65 52.60 82.49 -48.08
C GLN A 65 52.92 83.55 -49.15
N THR A 66 54.16 83.57 -49.66
CA THR A 66 54.46 83.75 -51.11
C THR A 66 55.95 83.49 -51.43
N LYS A 67 56.24 83.11 -52.69
CA LYS A 67 57.54 83.17 -53.39
C LYS A 67 57.52 84.44 -54.29
N PRO A 68 58.63 85.06 -54.76
CA PRO A 68 59.85 84.40 -55.27
C PRO A 68 61.20 85.11 -54.95
N SER A 69 62.25 84.66 -55.65
CA SER A 69 63.67 85.12 -55.63
C SER A 69 64.00 86.11 -56.77
N PRO A 70 65.25 86.64 -56.91
CA PRO A 70 66.40 86.74 -55.99
C PRO A 70 66.90 88.20 -55.81
N PRO A 71 68.04 88.42 -55.13
CA PRO A 71 69.16 89.09 -55.82
C PRO A 71 70.54 88.43 -55.56
N ALA A 72 71.54 88.75 -56.40
CA ALA A 72 72.87 88.14 -56.36
C ALA A 72 73.99 89.15 -56.05
N THR A 73 75.04 88.73 -55.32
CA THR A 73 76.14 89.62 -54.90
C THR A 73 77.53 88.96 -55.00
N LYS A 74 78.30 89.39 -56.01
CA LYS A 74 79.78 89.52 -56.12
C LYS A 74 80.65 88.56 -55.27
N LYS A 75 81.36 87.59 -55.87
CA LYS A 75 82.60 87.68 -56.70
C LYS A 75 83.88 88.22 -56.00
N LYS A 76 84.90 87.35 -55.96
CA LYS A 76 86.37 87.54 -55.82
C LYS A 76 87.01 86.33 -56.54
N THR A 77 88.17 86.33 -57.19
CA THR A 77 89.15 87.32 -57.72
C THR A 77 89.75 86.67 -59.00
N THR A 78 90.39 87.33 -59.98
CA THR A 78 91.72 87.98 -59.96
C THR A 78 92.03 88.57 -61.34
N ARG A 79 92.87 89.62 -61.46
CA ARG A 79 94.08 89.71 -62.32
C ARG A 79 94.63 91.16 -62.43
N THR A 80 95.97 91.26 -62.36
CA THR A 80 96.88 92.30 -62.93
C THR A 80 96.65 93.80 -62.69
N LEU A 81 97.70 94.47 -62.19
CA LEU A 81 97.93 95.93 -62.24
C LEU A 81 99.09 96.28 -63.20
N PRO A 82 99.18 97.50 -63.74
CA PRO A 82 100.34 98.00 -64.50
C PRO A 82 101.56 98.33 -63.61
N PRO A 83 102.78 98.46 -64.17
CA PRO A 83 104.01 98.67 -63.41
C PRO A 83 104.13 100.10 -62.82
N ARG A 84 104.90 100.21 -61.73
CA ARG A 84 105.29 101.46 -61.05
C ARG A 84 106.78 101.72 -61.28
N THR A 85 107.20 102.98 -61.25
CA THR A 85 108.61 103.40 -61.35
C THR A 85 109.46 102.82 -60.21
N PRO A 86 110.75 102.49 -60.44
CA PRO A 86 111.63 101.94 -59.42
C PRO A 86 111.97 102.96 -58.33
N ASP A 87 112.21 102.45 -57.11
CA ASP A 87 112.58 103.26 -55.94
C ASP A 87 114.02 103.78 -56.00
N ALA A 88 114.29 104.87 -55.29
CA ALA A 88 115.59 105.56 -55.31
C ALA A 88 116.66 104.85 -54.47
N VAL A 89 117.92 104.96 -54.91
CA VAL A 89 119.09 104.32 -54.28
C VAL A 89 119.48 105.02 -52.97
N ASP A 90 119.83 104.22 -51.96
CA ASP A 90 120.18 104.67 -50.61
C ASP A 90 121.37 105.64 -50.58
N GLY A 91 121.41 106.50 -49.56
CA GLY A 91 122.47 107.49 -49.32
C GLY A 91 122.24 108.87 -49.98
N ARG A 92 121.14 109.09 -50.71
CA ARG A 92 120.74 110.44 -51.18
C ARG A 92 119.29 110.74 -50.82
N ARG A 93 119.02 111.98 -50.41
CA ARG A 93 117.65 112.48 -50.21
C ARG A 93 117.21 113.30 -51.41
N HIS A 94 116.02 113.03 -51.90
CA HIS A 94 115.34 113.94 -52.82
C HIS A 94 114.90 115.20 -52.06
N ILE A 95 114.96 116.33 -52.75
CA ILE A 95 114.37 117.61 -52.32
C ILE A 95 113.38 117.98 -53.41
N ASP A 96 112.14 118.20 -53.02
CA ASP A 96 111.10 118.65 -53.93
C ASP A 96 111.35 120.13 -54.28
N ILE A 97 111.39 120.42 -55.58
CA ILE A 97 111.55 121.78 -56.09
C ILE A 97 110.15 122.34 -56.32
N GLN A 98 109.89 123.56 -55.84
CA GLN A 98 108.59 124.20 -55.95
C GLN A 98 108.27 124.56 -57.42
N THR A 99 107.36 123.80 -58.04
CA THR A 99 106.88 124.01 -59.42
C THR A 99 105.42 124.46 -59.44
N ASP A 100 105.04 125.35 -58.52
CA ASP A 100 103.70 125.93 -58.48
C ASP A 100 103.49 126.87 -59.66
N VAL A 101 102.56 126.53 -60.56
CA VAL A 101 102.15 127.42 -61.66
C VAL A 101 101.19 128.47 -61.11
N TYR A 102 101.79 129.58 -60.64
CA TYR A 102 101.08 130.71 -60.06
C TYR A 102 100.53 131.63 -61.16
N LEU A 103 99.31 131.35 -61.64
CA LEU A 103 98.59 132.21 -62.59
C LEU A 103 97.11 132.36 -62.18
N GLU A 104 96.66 133.60 -62.07
CA GLU A 104 95.25 133.98 -61.94
C GLU A 104 94.75 134.46 -63.31
N GLU A 105 93.65 133.88 -63.82
CA GLU A 105 93.07 134.29 -65.10
C GLU A 105 91.71 134.97 -64.89
N LEU A 106 91.70 136.31 -64.95
CA LEU A 106 90.51 137.13 -65.16
C LEU A 106 90.68 137.96 -66.43
N THR A 107 90.00 137.58 -67.52
CA THR A 107 89.83 138.43 -68.71
C THR A 107 88.38 138.42 -69.18
N ASP A 108 87.66 139.47 -68.79
CA ASP A 108 86.37 139.86 -69.35
C ASP A 108 86.47 140.13 -70.85
N THR A 109 85.45 139.76 -71.64
CA THR A 109 85.37 140.05 -73.08
C THR A 109 83.92 140.27 -73.53
N VAL A 110 83.74 141.29 -74.38
CA VAL A 110 82.46 141.97 -74.67
C VAL A 110 81.70 141.28 -75.83
N PRO A 111 80.35 141.23 -75.81
CA PRO A 111 79.55 140.63 -76.90
C PRO A 111 79.38 141.53 -78.13
N GLU A 112 79.37 140.93 -79.32
CA GLU A 112 79.09 141.56 -80.63
C GLU A 112 78.11 140.70 -81.49
N ALA A 113 77.64 141.20 -82.64
CA ALA A 113 76.36 140.78 -83.28
C ALA A 113 76.45 140.31 -84.77
N ASP A 114 75.31 139.85 -85.32
CA ASP A 114 75.14 139.03 -86.55
C ASP A 114 75.40 139.70 -87.94
N THR A 115 75.72 138.89 -88.97
CA THR A 115 75.12 138.87 -90.35
C THR A 115 75.73 137.77 -91.29
N SER A 116 75.31 137.59 -92.56
CA SER A 116 75.47 136.32 -93.37
C SER A 116 75.68 136.44 -94.91
N THR A 117 76.17 135.37 -95.63
CA THR A 117 76.02 135.04 -97.12
C THR A 117 76.71 133.68 -97.58
N GLN A 118 76.98 133.39 -98.90
CA GLN A 118 76.92 132.01 -99.53
C GLN A 118 77.88 131.64 -100.74
N THR A 119 78.40 130.37 -100.88
CA THR A 119 78.98 129.60 -102.09
C THR A 119 80.39 129.94 -102.73
N ASP A 120 81.23 129.13 -103.50
CA ASP A 120 81.39 127.71 -104.00
C ASP A 120 82.87 127.34 -104.52
N ALA A 121 83.19 126.20 -105.23
CA ALA A 121 84.59 125.63 -105.51
C ALA A 121 84.95 124.88 -106.88
N PHE A 122 86.25 124.51 -107.20
CA PHE A 122 86.77 123.70 -108.39
C PHE A 122 88.26 123.12 -108.34
N LEU A 123 88.76 122.24 -109.27
CA LEU A 123 90.12 121.51 -109.33
C LEU A 123 90.67 121.02 -110.75
N ASP A 124 91.98 120.62 -110.94
CA ASP A 124 92.58 119.94 -112.19
C ASP A 124 93.98 119.13 -112.06
N ARG A 125 94.69 118.75 -113.18
CA ARG A 125 95.57 117.51 -113.43
C ARG A 125 97.08 117.66 -113.96
N PRO A 126 97.98 116.60 -113.96
CA PRO A 126 99.46 116.67 -114.31
C PRO A 126 100.07 115.72 -115.44
N PRO A 127 101.43 115.72 -115.74
CA PRO A 127 102.14 115.00 -116.85
C PRO A 127 103.25 113.91 -116.50
N THR A 128 104.28 113.65 -117.36
CA THR A 128 104.95 112.32 -117.64
C THR A 128 106.53 112.16 -117.53
N PRO A 129 107.15 110.93 -117.64
CA PRO A 129 108.55 110.60 -117.20
C PRO A 129 109.60 110.07 -118.26
N LEU A 130 110.78 109.51 -117.82
CA LEU A 130 112.01 109.19 -118.61
C LEU A 130 112.69 107.79 -118.33
N PHE A 131 113.88 107.49 -118.92
CA PHE A 131 114.46 106.14 -119.25
C PHE A 131 115.75 105.66 -118.49
N VAL A 132 116.07 104.34 -118.50
CA VAL A 132 117.20 103.64 -117.78
C VAL A 132 117.77 102.40 -118.56
N PRO A 133 119.08 102.06 -118.51
CA PRO A 133 119.71 100.92 -119.24
C PRO A 133 119.89 99.57 -118.48
N GLN A 134 120.46 98.54 -119.14
CA GLN A 134 120.52 97.11 -118.73
C GLN A 134 121.82 96.62 -118.02
N LYS A 135 121.79 95.38 -117.50
CA LYS A 135 122.86 94.68 -116.74
C LYS A 135 123.36 93.39 -117.45
N THR A 136 124.51 92.86 -116.99
CA THR A 136 125.07 91.54 -117.35
C THR A 136 125.56 90.76 -116.11
N GLY A 137 125.47 89.44 -116.17
CA GLY A 137 125.86 88.47 -115.13
C GLY A 137 125.53 87.04 -115.58
N THR A 138 125.89 86.03 -114.78
CA THR A 138 125.51 84.62 -115.01
C THR A 138 124.73 84.09 -113.81
N ASP A 139 123.50 83.67 -114.04
CA ASP A 139 122.58 83.22 -113.01
C ASP A 139 122.73 81.73 -112.69
N ALA A 140 122.45 81.36 -111.43
CA ALA A 140 122.41 79.99 -110.96
C ALA A 140 121.22 79.81 -110.00
N ILE A 141 120.68 78.59 -109.93
CA ILE A 141 119.51 78.27 -109.09
C ILE A 141 119.88 77.05 -108.23
N THR A 142 119.64 77.16 -106.93
CA THR A 142 119.77 76.07 -105.95
C THR A 142 118.45 75.93 -105.22
N GLN A 143 117.87 74.72 -105.24
CA GLN A 143 116.61 74.40 -104.58
C GLN A 143 116.82 73.13 -103.74
N ILE A 144 116.17 73.08 -102.58
CA ILE A 144 116.16 71.91 -101.69
C ILE A 144 114.88 71.11 -101.97
N GLU A 145 115.01 69.80 -102.11
CA GLU A 145 113.90 68.91 -102.47
C GLU A 145 113.22 68.31 -101.23
N ASN A 146 111.97 67.87 -101.38
CA ASN A 146 111.15 67.40 -100.26
C ASN A 146 111.75 66.14 -99.61
N GLY A 147 112.30 66.30 -98.39
CA GLY A 147 112.91 65.23 -97.59
C GLY A 147 114.43 65.36 -97.39
N ASP A 148 115.11 66.26 -98.10
CA ASP A 148 116.58 66.41 -98.06
C ASP A 148 117.11 67.01 -96.73
N LEU A 149 116.27 67.78 -96.02
CA LEU A 149 116.55 68.34 -94.69
C LEU A 149 115.63 67.76 -93.59
N PHE A 150 115.16 66.52 -93.73
CA PHE A 150 114.30 65.91 -92.72
C PHE A 150 115.11 65.40 -91.50
N ASP A 151 114.87 66.01 -90.34
CA ASP A 151 115.35 65.50 -89.05
C ASP A 151 114.21 64.76 -88.32
N PHE A 152 114.41 63.47 -88.09
CA PHE A 152 113.40 62.62 -87.45
C PHE A 152 113.21 62.95 -85.98
N ASP A 153 114.28 63.23 -85.24
CA ASP A 153 114.21 63.41 -83.79
C ASP A 153 113.46 64.71 -83.46
N PHE A 154 113.62 65.75 -84.28
CA PHE A 154 112.91 67.02 -84.14
C PHE A 154 111.41 66.92 -84.52
N GLU A 155 111.06 66.25 -85.62
CA GLU A 155 109.66 66.14 -86.07
C GLU A 155 108.83 65.15 -85.22
N VAL A 156 109.47 64.14 -84.62
CA VAL A 156 108.78 63.14 -83.78
C VAL A 156 108.52 63.62 -82.35
N GLU A 157 109.31 64.58 -81.84
CA GLU A 157 109.21 65.06 -80.46
C GLU A 157 107.80 65.61 -80.09
N PRO A 158 107.14 66.47 -80.90
CA PRO A 158 105.77 66.92 -80.62
C PRO A 158 104.73 65.79 -80.65
N ILE A 159 104.94 64.76 -81.48
CA ILE A 159 104.05 63.60 -81.59
C ILE A 159 104.18 62.74 -80.33
N LEU A 160 105.41 62.54 -79.84
CA LEU A 160 105.69 61.81 -78.60
C LEU A 160 105.21 62.59 -77.37
N GLU A 161 105.40 63.91 -77.30
CA GLU A 161 104.89 64.73 -76.19
C GLU A 161 103.37 64.60 -76.05
N VAL A 162 102.62 64.75 -77.16
CA VAL A 162 101.15 64.63 -77.16
C VAL A 162 100.71 63.19 -76.84
N LEU A 163 101.41 62.16 -77.35
CA LEU A 163 101.06 60.76 -77.07
C LEU A 163 101.33 60.41 -75.60
N VAL A 164 102.51 60.72 -75.08
CA VAL A 164 102.89 60.44 -73.68
C VAL A 164 102.01 61.24 -72.72
N GLY A 165 101.83 62.55 -72.95
CA GLY A 165 100.98 63.40 -72.14
C GLY A 165 99.55 62.88 -72.07
N LYS A 166 98.96 62.52 -73.22
CA LYS A 166 97.60 61.98 -73.28
C LYS A 166 97.47 60.60 -72.62
N VAL A 167 98.43 59.70 -72.80
CA VAL A 167 98.42 58.37 -72.15
C VAL A 167 98.56 58.50 -70.63
N LEU A 168 99.40 59.42 -70.14
CA LEU A 168 99.55 59.70 -68.71
C LEU A 168 98.28 60.33 -68.12
N GLU A 169 97.65 61.29 -68.81
CA GLU A 169 96.43 61.94 -68.31
C GLU A 169 95.21 61.00 -68.35
N GLN A 170 95.07 60.18 -69.40
CA GLN A 170 94.03 59.13 -69.45
C GLN A 170 94.25 58.07 -68.35
N GLY A 171 95.46 57.53 -68.21
CA GLY A 171 95.76 56.57 -67.16
C GLY A 171 95.57 57.12 -65.74
N LEU A 172 95.85 58.41 -65.51
CA LEU A 172 95.59 59.07 -64.24
C LEU A 172 94.08 59.19 -63.96
N MET A 173 93.27 59.56 -64.95
CA MET A 173 91.81 59.61 -64.81
C MET A 173 91.20 58.23 -64.55
N GLU A 174 91.65 57.21 -65.30
CA GLU A 174 91.18 55.83 -65.16
C GLU A 174 91.50 55.26 -63.76
N VAL A 175 92.73 55.45 -63.27
CA VAL A 175 93.12 55.02 -61.90
C VAL A 175 92.33 55.75 -60.81
N LEU A 176 92.04 57.05 -60.98
CA LEU A 176 91.23 57.80 -60.02
C LEU A 176 89.77 57.33 -60.00
N GLU A 177 89.16 57.03 -61.16
CA GLU A 177 87.82 56.45 -61.23
C GLU A 177 87.79 55.04 -60.61
N GLU A 178 88.81 54.21 -60.86
CA GLU A 178 88.92 52.88 -60.25
C GLU A 178 89.07 52.94 -58.72
N GLU A 179 89.89 53.84 -58.16
CA GLU A 179 90.00 54.02 -56.71
C GLU A 179 88.72 54.57 -56.09
N GLU A 180 88.04 55.56 -56.69
CA GLU A 180 86.76 56.07 -56.18
C GLU A 180 85.67 54.98 -56.20
N LEU A 181 85.56 54.20 -57.29
CA LEU A 181 84.62 53.09 -57.39
C LEU A 181 84.96 51.95 -56.42
N ALA A 182 86.24 51.66 -56.19
CA ALA A 182 86.68 50.67 -55.21
C ALA A 182 86.36 51.12 -53.77
N ALA A 183 86.63 52.39 -53.43
CA ALA A 183 86.31 52.97 -52.12
C ALA A 183 84.80 52.97 -51.85
N MET A 184 83.98 53.34 -52.84
CA MET A 184 82.52 53.32 -52.74
C MET A 184 81.96 51.90 -52.57
N ARG A 185 82.48 50.91 -53.31
CA ARG A 185 82.11 49.49 -53.14
C ARG A 185 82.50 48.97 -51.74
N ALA A 186 83.74 49.23 -51.30
CA ALA A 186 84.20 48.82 -49.98
C ALA A 186 83.37 49.45 -48.85
N HIS A 187 82.96 50.71 -48.99
CA HIS A 187 82.06 51.37 -48.03
C HIS A 187 80.66 50.73 -48.01
N GLN A 188 80.08 50.43 -49.19
CA GLN A 188 78.79 49.74 -49.28
C GLN A 188 78.86 48.33 -48.68
N GLU A 189 79.87 47.53 -49.04
CA GLU A 189 80.06 46.18 -48.49
C GLU A 189 80.21 46.20 -46.97
N HIS A 190 80.97 47.15 -46.42
CA HIS A 190 81.12 47.31 -44.98
C HIS A 190 79.79 47.67 -44.29
N PHE A 191 79.00 48.57 -44.88
CA PHE A 191 77.68 48.93 -44.37
C PHE A 191 76.69 47.75 -44.46
N GLU A 192 76.71 46.98 -45.54
CA GLU A 192 75.88 45.79 -45.70
C GLU A 192 76.27 44.67 -44.72
N GLN A 193 77.56 44.47 -44.45
CA GLN A 193 78.04 43.55 -43.41
C GLN A 193 77.52 43.95 -42.02
N ILE A 194 77.62 45.23 -41.65
CA ILE A 194 77.08 45.75 -40.39
C ILE A 194 75.56 45.53 -40.33
N ARG A 195 74.82 45.98 -41.36
CA ARG A 195 73.37 45.86 -41.43
C ARG A 195 72.88 44.42 -41.33
N ASN A 196 73.58 43.48 -41.97
CA ASN A 196 73.25 42.05 -41.91
C ASN A 196 73.56 41.45 -40.54
N ALA A 197 74.68 41.85 -39.90
CA ALA A 197 74.99 41.44 -38.53
C ALA A 197 73.97 41.98 -37.51
N GLU A 198 73.57 43.24 -37.64
CA GLU A 198 72.50 43.85 -36.83
C GLU A 198 71.16 43.15 -37.02
N LEU A 199 70.77 42.85 -38.27
CA LEU A 199 69.52 42.15 -38.59
C LEU A 199 69.48 40.73 -37.99
N VAL A 200 70.58 40.00 -38.05
CA VAL A 200 70.69 38.67 -37.40
C VAL A 200 70.63 38.80 -35.87
N ALA A 201 71.22 39.86 -35.30
CA ALA A 201 71.17 40.13 -33.86
C ALA A 201 69.75 40.51 -33.38
N THR A 202 69.03 41.37 -34.10
CA THR A 202 67.64 41.73 -33.76
C THR A 202 66.71 40.54 -33.89
N GLN A 203 66.73 39.80 -35.00
CA GLN A 203 65.93 38.59 -35.19
C GLN A 203 66.19 37.54 -34.08
N ARG A 204 67.46 37.34 -33.68
CA ARG A 204 67.81 36.46 -32.56
C ARG A 204 67.20 36.91 -31.24
N MET A 205 67.19 38.22 -30.97
CA MET A 205 66.62 38.80 -29.74
C MET A 205 65.09 38.75 -29.74
N GLU A 206 64.45 39.10 -30.85
CA GLU A 206 63.00 39.00 -31.05
C GLU A 206 62.51 37.55 -30.90
N ALA A 207 63.18 36.59 -31.56
CA ALA A 207 62.86 35.18 -31.42
C ALA A 207 63.12 34.64 -29.99
N ALA A 208 63.97 35.29 -29.20
CA ALA A 208 64.18 34.94 -27.78
C ALA A 208 63.10 35.54 -26.87
N GLU A 209 62.72 36.81 -27.04
CA GLU A 209 61.62 37.42 -26.28
C GLU A 209 60.26 36.81 -26.65
N ARG A 210 60.02 36.52 -27.93
CA ARG A 210 58.80 35.81 -28.37
C ARG A 210 58.62 34.48 -27.63
N ARG A 211 59.67 33.64 -27.56
CA ARG A 211 59.63 32.39 -26.79
C ARG A 211 59.36 32.63 -25.30
N LYS A 212 59.97 33.65 -24.68
CA LYS A 212 59.69 34.03 -23.28
C LYS A 212 58.25 34.49 -23.07
N LEU A 213 57.65 35.19 -24.04
CA LEU A 213 56.25 35.63 -23.99
C LEU A 213 55.30 34.45 -24.14
N GLU A 214 55.50 33.60 -25.15
CA GLU A 214 54.72 32.37 -25.38
C GLU A 214 54.78 31.44 -24.14
N GLU A 215 55.94 31.30 -23.48
CA GLU A 215 56.02 30.58 -22.21
C GLU A 215 55.29 31.28 -21.06
N LYS A 216 55.45 32.61 -20.88
CA LYS A 216 54.75 33.37 -19.83
C LYS A 216 53.24 33.24 -19.98
N GLU A 217 52.70 33.41 -21.18
CA GLU A 217 51.27 33.28 -21.48
C GLU A 217 50.79 31.85 -21.19
N ARG A 218 51.54 30.83 -21.62
CA ARG A 218 51.22 29.43 -21.32
C ARG A 218 51.20 29.14 -19.81
N ARG A 219 52.11 29.74 -19.03
CA ARG A 219 52.10 29.63 -17.55
C ARG A 219 50.91 30.33 -16.93
N VAL A 220 50.55 31.53 -17.40
CA VAL A 220 49.38 32.29 -16.92
C VAL A 220 48.07 31.55 -17.22
N LEU A 221 47.94 30.93 -18.40
CA LEU A 221 46.80 30.08 -18.75
C LEU A 221 46.74 28.82 -17.87
N GLN A 222 47.86 28.11 -17.70
CA GLN A 222 47.95 26.93 -16.83
C GLN A 222 47.55 27.22 -15.39
N GLU A 223 48.00 28.33 -14.80
CA GLU A 223 47.66 28.69 -13.42
C GLU A 223 46.20 29.18 -13.31
N ARG A 224 45.66 29.90 -14.32
CA ARG A 224 44.22 30.25 -14.37
C ARG A 224 43.34 29.01 -14.39
N GLU A 225 43.61 28.04 -15.25
CA GLU A 225 42.88 26.78 -15.27
C GLU A 225 43.08 25.97 -13.98
N ARG A 226 44.28 25.97 -13.39
CA ARG A 226 44.53 25.30 -12.11
C ARG A 226 43.68 25.89 -11.00
N VAL A 227 43.60 27.22 -10.89
CA VAL A 227 42.80 27.93 -9.88
C VAL A 227 41.30 27.72 -10.10
N GLU A 228 40.84 27.69 -11.35
CA GLU A 228 39.46 27.31 -11.70
C GLU A 228 39.15 25.88 -11.25
N ARG A 229 39.98 24.90 -11.64
CA ARG A 229 39.81 23.49 -11.28
C ARG A 229 39.91 23.28 -9.77
N GLU A 230 40.83 23.95 -9.07
CA GLU A 230 40.92 23.89 -7.60
C GLU A 230 39.66 24.47 -6.94
N ARG A 231 39.13 25.60 -7.42
CA ARG A 231 37.89 26.20 -6.91
C ARG A 231 36.72 25.23 -7.06
N VAL A 232 36.54 24.65 -8.24
CA VAL A 232 35.46 23.68 -8.53
C VAL A 232 35.63 22.41 -7.71
N VAL A 233 36.84 21.86 -7.57
CA VAL A 233 37.11 20.69 -6.73
C VAL A 233 36.84 20.99 -5.25
N ARG A 234 37.33 22.13 -4.72
CA ARG A 234 37.07 22.56 -3.34
C ARG A 234 35.58 22.69 -3.05
N GLN A 235 34.81 23.30 -3.97
CA GLN A 235 33.36 23.41 -3.88
C GLN A 235 32.66 22.04 -3.92
N LYS A 236 33.05 21.15 -4.84
CA LYS A 236 32.50 19.78 -4.94
C LYS A 236 32.80 18.94 -3.69
N VAL A 237 34.01 19.02 -3.14
CA VAL A 237 34.40 18.29 -1.92
C VAL A 237 33.63 18.85 -0.71
N ALA A 238 33.53 20.16 -0.56
CA ALA A 238 32.75 20.79 0.52
C ALA A 238 31.27 20.42 0.44
N ALA A 239 30.67 20.48 -0.75
CA ALA A 239 29.29 20.06 -0.98
C ALA A 239 29.08 18.56 -0.71
N SER A 240 30.00 17.70 -1.14
CA SER A 240 29.93 16.26 -0.88
C SER A 240 30.05 15.92 0.61
N ALA A 241 30.93 16.60 1.35
CA ALA A 241 31.09 16.43 2.79
C ALA A 241 29.85 16.91 3.56
N PHE A 242 29.34 18.11 3.21
CA PHE A 242 28.10 18.65 3.77
C PHE A 242 26.91 17.72 3.52
N SER A 243 26.69 17.31 2.26
CA SER A 243 25.62 16.40 1.88
C SER A 243 25.73 15.05 2.58
N ARG A 244 26.93 14.48 2.75
CA ARG A 244 27.11 13.22 3.49
C ARG A 244 26.71 13.37 4.96
N GLY A 245 27.14 14.45 5.62
CA GLY A 245 26.75 14.73 7.01
C GLY A 245 25.24 14.96 7.16
N TYR A 246 24.70 15.89 6.36
CA TYR A 246 23.28 16.26 6.36
C TYR A 246 22.37 15.07 6.04
N LEU A 247 22.71 14.27 5.03
CA LEU A 247 21.94 13.08 4.66
C LEU A 247 21.99 12.02 5.77
N SER A 248 23.12 11.82 6.45
CA SER A 248 23.18 10.87 7.57
C SER A 248 22.28 11.27 8.75
N GLY A 249 22.14 12.58 9.03
CA GLY A 249 21.17 13.10 9.99
C GLY A 249 19.72 12.94 9.53
N ILE A 250 19.42 13.29 8.27
CA ILE A 250 18.08 13.12 7.70
C ILE A 250 17.67 11.64 7.71
N VAL A 251 18.53 10.73 7.27
CA VAL A 251 18.23 9.29 7.19
C VAL A 251 17.75 8.77 8.54
N ASN A 252 18.49 9.06 9.63
CA ASN A 252 18.09 8.63 10.97
C ASN A 252 16.74 9.24 11.39
N THR A 253 16.56 10.56 11.27
CA THR A 253 15.30 11.22 11.66
C THR A 253 14.10 10.80 10.79
N VAL A 254 14.32 10.42 9.53
CA VAL A 254 13.28 9.87 8.65
C VAL A 254 12.94 8.43 9.05
N PHE A 255 13.93 7.57 9.35
CA PHE A 255 13.68 6.23 9.87
C PHE A 255 12.94 6.28 11.22
N GLU A 256 13.35 7.14 12.16
CA GLU A 256 12.65 7.37 13.44
C GLU A 256 11.19 7.82 13.22
N ARG A 257 10.95 8.74 12.28
CA ARG A 257 9.59 9.17 11.91
C ARG A 257 8.78 8.08 11.23
N LEU A 258 9.40 7.25 10.39
CA LEU A 258 8.71 6.20 9.63
C LEU A 258 8.39 4.97 10.49
N VAL A 259 9.20 4.71 11.54
CA VAL A 259 8.91 3.75 12.61
C VAL A 259 7.83 4.31 13.55
N SER A 260 7.96 5.54 14.05
CA SER A 260 6.99 6.13 15.00
C SER A 260 5.62 6.46 14.38
N SER A 261 5.53 6.58 13.04
CA SER A 261 4.26 6.63 12.31
C SER A 261 3.74 5.26 11.86
N GLY A 262 4.41 4.16 12.22
CA GLY A 262 3.96 2.78 11.96
C GLY A 262 4.11 2.28 10.51
N TYR A 263 4.74 3.07 9.63
CA TYR A 263 5.00 2.65 8.25
C TYR A 263 6.11 1.59 8.15
N ILE A 264 7.12 1.68 9.01
CA ILE A 264 8.03 0.55 9.29
C ILE A 264 7.51 -0.15 10.54
N TYR A 265 7.04 -1.38 10.35
CA TYR A 265 6.57 -2.29 11.38
C TYR A 265 7.51 -3.49 11.48
N ASP A 266 7.55 -4.12 12.65
CA ASP A 266 8.14 -5.45 12.82
C ASP A 266 7.27 -6.47 12.05
N PRO A 267 7.81 -7.22 11.07
CA PRO A 267 7.04 -8.22 10.34
C PRO A 267 6.48 -9.31 11.26
N VAL A 268 7.21 -9.72 12.31
CA VAL A 268 6.78 -10.77 13.23
C VAL A 268 5.57 -10.31 14.05
N LEU A 269 5.60 -9.08 14.57
CA LEU A 269 4.44 -8.53 15.29
C LEU A 269 3.21 -8.42 14.39
N ARG A 270 3.39 -8.03 13.11
CA ARG A 270 2.27 -7.92 12.16
C ARG A 270 1.76 -9.27 11.64
N GLU A 271 2.61 -10.29 11.52
CA GLU A 271 2.19 -11.67 11.25
C GLU A 271 1.41 -12.24 12.45
N VAL A 272 1.82 -11.93 13.67
CA VAL A 272 1.07 -12.28 14.88
C VAL A 272 -0.28 -11.54 14.93
N GLU A 273 -0.32 -10.25 14.61
CA GLU A 273 -1.57 -9.46 14.62
C GLU A 273 -2.55 -9.87 13.50
N THR A 274 -2.06 -10.13 12.28
CA THR A 274 -2.93 -10.35 11.10
C THR A 274 -3.14 -11.82 10.74
N GLY A 275 -2.25 -12.73 11.14
CA GLY A 275 -2.39 -14.17 10.94
C GLY A 275 -2.80 -14.92 12.22
N PHE A 276 -1.98 -14.83 13.27
CA PHE A 276 -2.18 -15.63 14.49
C PHE A 276 -3.38 -15.15 15.32
N MET A 277 -3.57 -13.85 15.52
CA MET A 277 -4.65 -13.33 16.37
C MET A 277 -6.06 -13.59 15.81
N PRO A 278 -6.33 -13.52 14.48
CA PRO A 278 -7.59 -13.97 13.91
C PRO A 278 -7.81 -15.48 14.09
N TRP A 279 -6.80 -16.31 13.82
CA TRP A 279 -6.88 -17.77 14.05
C TRP A 279 -7.16 -18.10 15.52
N LEU A 280 -6.50 -17.41 16.45
CA LEU A 280 -6.70 -17.58 17.89
C LEU A 280 -8.14 -17.20 18.31
N LYS A 281 -8.66 -16.09 17.76
CA LYS A 281 -10.05 -15.66 17.97
C LYS A 281 -11.05 -16.68 17.40
N GLU A 282 -10.81 -17.20 16.20
CA GLU A 282 -11.64 -18.22 15.57
C GLU A 282 -11.65 -19.53 16.39
N GLN A 283 -10.48 -20.00 16.85
CA GLN A 283 -10.38 -21.14 17.74
C GLN A 283 -11.10 -20.91 19.08
N ALA A 284 -10.93 -19.72 19.69
CA ALA A 284 -11.64 -19.37 20.92
C ALA A 284 -13.17 -19.35 20.72
N ILE A 285 -13.66 -18.79 19.61
CA ILE A 285 -15.08 -18.85 19.21
C ILE A 285 -15.52 -20.30 19.02
N GLY A 286 -14.69 -21.15 18.39
CA GLY A 286 -14.94 -22.59 18.23
C GLY A 286 -14.97 -23.37 19.55
N TYR A 287 -14.22 -22.96 20.58
CA TYR A 287 -14.34 -23.51 21.94
C TYR A 287 -15.61 -23.02 22.65
N LEU A 288 -15.94 -21.72 22.54
CA LEU A 288 -17.17 -21.16 23.11
C LEU A 288 -18.43 -21.78 22.46
N ALA A 289 -18.45 -21.95 21.14
CA ALA A 289 -19.53 -22.62 20.42
C ALA A 289 -19.70 -24.08 20.87
N ARG A 290 -18.62 -24.85 21.02
CA ARG A 290 -18.65 -26.19 21.61
C ARG A 290 -19.20 -26.17 23.04
N GLY A 291 -18.85 -25.17 23.86
CA GLY A 291 -19.40 -24.99 25.20
C GLY A 291 -20.90 -24.67 25.21
N VAL A 292 -21.39 -23.86 24.27
CA VAL A 292 -22.82 -23.57 24.11
C VAL A 292 -23.59 -24.81 23.66
N VAL A 293 -23.10 -25.55 22.67
CA VAL A 293 -23.70 -26.81 22.21
C VAL A 293 -23.72 -27.84 23.33
N ALA A 294 -22.62 -28.02 24.07
CA ALA A 294 -22.57 -28.91 25.23
C ALA A 294 -23.60 -28.52 26.30
N ARG A 295 -23.76 -27.22 26.60
CA ARG A 295 -24.79 -26.73 27.53
C ARG A 295 -26.21 -26.98 27.01
N GLN A 296 -26.46 -26.81 25.72
CA GLN A 296 -27.77 -27.11 25.10
C GLN A 296 -28.09 -28.61 25.17
N VAL A 297 -27.13 -29.48 24.88
CA VAL A 297 -27.27 -30.94 25.00
C VAL A 297 -27.53 -31.35 26.45
N VAL A 298 -26.80 -30.78 27.42
CA VAL A 298 -27.06 -31.04 28.86
C VAL A 298 -28.44 -30.53 29.29
N ASN A 299 -28.87 -29.36 28.83
CA ASN A 299 -30.21 -28.85 29.14
C ASN A 299 -31.32 -29.78 28.59
N LYS A 300 -31.19 -30.24 27.34
CA LYS A 300 -32.13 -31.20 26.74
C LYS A 300 -32.11 -32.54 27.47
N LEU A 301 -30.93 -33.04 27.84
CA LEU A 301 -30.78 -34.28 28.63
C LEU A 301 -31.44 -34.16 30.01
N VAL A 302 -31.40 -33.00 30.66
CA VAL A 302 -32.08 -32.75 31.95
C VAL A 302 -33.60 -32.67 31.78
N GLU A 303 -34.09 -32.06 30.69
CA GLU A 303 -35.51 -32.07 30.34
C GLU A 303 -36.03 -33.49 30.06
N ASP A 304 -35.29 -34.26 29.25
CA ASP A 304 -35.60 -35.66 28.91
C ASP A 304 -35.52 -36.56 30.15
N ALA A 305 -34.57 -36.31 31.07
CA ALA A 305 -34.48 -37.00 32.35
C ALA A 305 -35.64 -36.66 33.29
N ALA A 306 -36.15 -35.42 33.28
CA ALA A 306 -37.32 -35.03 34.05
C ALA A 306 -38.60 -35.70 33.50
N ALA A 307 -38.75 -35.76 32.18
CA ALA A 307 -39.82 -36.51 31.51
C ALA A 307 -39.74 -38.01 31.80
N ALA A 308 -38.54 -38.60 31.74
CA ALA A 308 -38.31 -40.00 32.09
C ALA A 308 -38.60 -40.29 33.58
N LEU A 309 -38.30 -39.35 34.48
CA LEU A 309 -38.63 -39.46 35.91
C LEU A 309 -40.14 -39.42 36.15
N ALA A 310 -40.88 -38.56 35.44
CA ALA A 310 -42.34 -38.55 35.47
C ALA A 310 -42.93 -39.88 34.94
N ALA A 311 -42.51 -40.31 33.75
CA ALA A 311 -42.94 -41.57 33.15
C ALA A 311 -42.57 -42.80 34.01
N ASN A 312 -41.47 -42.75 34.77
CA ASN A 312 -41.11 -43.81 35.71
C ASN A 312 -41.98 -43.79 36.97
N ARG A 313 -42.40 -42.61 37.47
CA ARG A 313 -43.40 -42.53 38.55
C ARG A 313 -44.75 -43.08 38.09
N GLU A 314 -45.19 -42.73 36.88
CA GLU A 314 -46.41 -43.27 36.27
C GLU A 314 -46.34 -44.79 36.09
N LYS A 315 -45.22 -45.34 35.60
CA LYS A 315 -45.00 -46.79 35.51
C LYS A 315 -45.02 -47.49 36.87
N VAL A 316 -44.43 -46.90 37.91
CA VAL A 316 -44.47 -47.46 39.27
C VAL A 316 -45.88 -47.40 39.85
N ALA A 317 -46.62 -46.31 39.63
CA ALA A 317 -48.02 -46.22 40.04
C ALA A 317 -48.91 -47.22 39.28
N ALA A 318 -48.75 -47.34 37.96
CA ALA A 318 -49.46 -48.30 37.13
C ALA A 318 -49.12 -49.76 37.51
N ALA A 319 -47.86 -50.07 37.83
CA ALA A 319 -47.46 -51.37 38.33
C ALA A 319 -48.06 -51.69 39.71
N ALA A 320 -48.15 -50.70 40.60
CA ALA A 320 -48.82 -50.85 41.91
C ALA A 320 -50.34 -51.06 41.75
N VAL A 321 -50.99 -50.31 40.86
CA VAL A 321 -52.42 -50.50 40.53
C VAL A 321 -52.66 -51.86 39.88
N ALA A 322 -51.80 -52.28 38.95
CA ALA A 322 -51.88 -53.60 38.32
C ALA A 322 -51.71 -54.73 39.35
N ALA A 323 -50.74 -54.60 40.28
CA ALA A 323 -50.55 -55.54 41.38
C ALA A 323 -51.76 -55.57 42.32
N GLY A 324 -52.37 -54.42 42.63
CA GLY A 324 -53.64 -54.31 43.35
C GLY A 324 -54.74 -55.10 42.64
N SER A 325 -55.05 -54.77 41.39
CA SER A 325 -56.07 -55.45 40.60
C SER A 325 -55.83 -56.95 40.41
N ALA A 326 -54.57 -57.41 40.48
CA ALA A 326 -54.23 -58.83 40.45
C ALA A 326 -54.49 -59.54 41.79
N VAL A 327 -54.36 -58.84 42.92
CA VAL A 327 -54.81 -59.32 44.24
C VAL A 327 -56.33 -59.30 44.32
N ASP A 328 -56.99 -58.24 43.85
CA ASP A 328 -58.44 -58.12 43.84
C ASP A 328 -59.08 -59.22 42.96
N ALA A 329 -58.60 -59.42 41.73
CA ALA A 329 -59.06 -60.49 40.85
C ALA A 329 -58.72 -61.90 41.37
N TRP A 330 -57.67 -62.05 42.20
CA TRP A 330 -57.40 -63.32 42.89
C TRP A 330 -58.38 -63.55 44.04
N ALA A 331 -58.75 -62.50 44.79
CA ALA A 331 -59.76 -62.56 45.84
C ALA A 331 -61.16 -62.83 45.28
N GLU A 332 -61.57 -62.18 44.19
CA GLU A 332 -62.80 -62.50 43.44
C GLU A 332 -62.81 -63.95 42.95
N ARG A 333 -61.64 -64.46 42.51
CA ARG A 333 -61.50 -65.86 42.11
C ARG A 333 -61.57 -66.84 43.28
N GLN A 334 -61.04 -66.51 44.46
CA GLN A 334 -61.24 -67.34 45.66
C GLN A 334 -62.72 -67.31 46.08
N ALA A 335 -63.33 -66.13 46.21
CA ALA A 335 -64.73 -66.01 46.60
C ALA A 335 -65.71 -66.72 45.65
N SER A 336 -65.45 -66.69 44.34
CA SER A 336 -66.25 -67.45 43.36
C SER A 336 -65.99 -68.95 43.39
N LEU A 337 -64.77 -69.42 43.72
CA LEU A 337 -64.49 -70.84 43.98
C LEU A 337 -65.13 -71.32 45.29
N GLU A 338 -65.11 -70.51 46.35
CA GLU A 338 -65.79 -70.79 47.62
C GLU A 338 -67.31 -70.84 47.43
N ALA A 339 -67.90 -69.92 46.66
CA ALA A 339 -69.32 -69.95 46.31
C ALA A 339 -69.69 -71.17 45.45
N GLN A 340 -68.83 -71.58 44.51
CA GLN A 340 -69.02 -72.83 43.74
C GLN A 340 -68.91 -74.07 44.64
N LEU A 341 -67.98 -74.09 45.59
CA LEU A 341 -67.81 -75.17 46.55
C LEU A 341 -69.03 -75.28 47.48
N GLN A 342 -69.48 -74.17 48.06
CA GLN A 342 -70.69 -74.12 48.89
C GLN A 342 -71.95 -74.53 48.10
N GLY A 343 -72.06 -74.13 46.82
CA GLY A 343 -73.11 -74.59 45.92
C GLY A 343 -73.07 -76.09 45.71
N ALA A 344 -71.91 -76.66 45.39
CA ALA A 344 -71.73 -78.10 45.21
C ALA A 344 -71.95 -78.91 46.49
N GLU A 345 -71.54 -78.39 47.66
CA GLU A 345 -71.85 -79.00 48.96
C GLU A 345 -73.34 -78.98 49.26
N LEU A 346 -74.04 -77.87 48.98
CA LEU A 346 -75.49 -77.76 49.16
C LEU A 346 -76.26 -78.69 48.22
N GLU A 347 -75.86 -78.80 46.95
CA GLU A 347 -76.42 -79.74 45.98
C GLU A 347 -76.18 -81.19 46.41
N ALA A 348 -74.95 -81.54 46.81
CA ALA A 348 -74.62 -82.86 47.31
C ALA A 348 -75.41 -83.20 48.60
N VAL A 349 -75.60 -82.25 49.52
CA VAL A 349 -76.45 -82.43 50.71
C VAL A 349 -77.91 -82.64 50.33
N ARG A 350 -78.43 -81.89 49.34
CA ARG A 350 -79.80 -82.06 48.82
C ARG A 350 -80.01 -83.41 48.13
N GLN A 351 -79.00 -83.96 47.47
CA GLN A 351 -79.07 -85.26 46.77
C GLN A 351 -78.90 -86.47 47.70
N ARG A 352 -78.29 -86.33 48.89
CA ARG A 352 -78.06 -87.44 49.83
C ARG A 352 -79.28 -88.31 50.14
N PRO A 353 -80.51 -87.77 50.38
CA PRO A 353 -81.67 -88.61 50.68
C PRO A 353 -82.07 -89.50 49.48
N THR A 354 -82.12 -88.92 48.28
CA THR A 354 -82.36 -89.63 47.02
C THR A 354 -81.30 -90.71 46.79
N PHE A 355 -80.03 -90.39 46.96
CA PHE A 355 -78.92 -91.34 46.84
C PHE A 355 -79.05 -92.51 47.82
N VAL A 356 -79.29 -92.23 49.11
CA VAL A 356 -79.43 -93.24 50.17
C VAL A 356 -80.62 -94.17 49.96
N LEU A 357 -81.74 -93.68 49.42
CA LEU A 357 -82.89 -94.53 49.09
C LEU A 357 -82.71 -95.31 47.78
N ARG A 358 -82.29 -94.65 46.69
CA ARG A 358 -82.49 -95.17 45.33
C ARG A 358 -81.22 -95.70 44.65
N GLU A 359 -80.04 -95.21 45.04
CA GLU A 359 -78.78 -95.46 44.30
C GLU A 359 -77.72 -96.19 45.14
N LEU A 360 -77.84 -96.15 46.47
CA LEU A 360 -76.87 -96.70 47.41
C LEU A 360 -76.76 -98.22 47.32
N LYS A 361 -75.56 -98.72 47.04
CA LYS A 361 -75.20 -100.14 47.08
C LYS A 361 -74.32 -100.46 48.31
N PRO A 362 -74.66 -101.45 49.15
CA PRO A 362 -75.86 -102.29 49.11
C PRO A 362 -77.14 -101.52 49.47
N ALA A 363 -78.25 -101.89 48.84
CA ALA A 363 -79.55 -101.23 49.05
C ALA A 363 -80.05 -101.44 50.49
N VAL A 364 -80.50 -100.36 51.13
CA VAL A 364 -80.95 -100.37 52.53
C VAL A 364 -82.44 -100.71 52.65
N ALA A 365 -83.19 -100.52 51.56
CA ALA A 365 -84.59 -100.89 51.40
C ALA A 365 -84.79 -101.50 50.00
N THR A 366 -85.80 -102.35 49.83
CA THR A 366 -86.20 -102.83 48.48
C THR A 366 -87.00 -101.74 47.75
N PRO A 367 -86.93 -101.66 46.41
CA PRO A 367 -87.71 -100.67 45.65
C PRO A 367 -89.21 -100.78 45.95
N GLU A 368 -89.74 -101.99 46.09
CA GLU A 368 -91.13 -102.26 46.50
C GLU A 368 -91.51 -101.60 47.83
N SER A 369 -90.61 -101.60 48.82
CA SER A 369 -90.86 -100.98 50.13
C SER A 369 -90.74 -99.45 50.11
N ILE A 370 -89.91 -98.91 49.22
CA ILE A 370 -89.79 -97.46 48.99
C ILE A 370 -91.04 -96.95 48.27
N GLU A 371 -91.50 -97.66 47.23
CA GLU A 371 -92.72 -97.32 46.49
C GLU A 371 -93.98 -97.49 47.36
N ALA A 372 -94.05 -98.52 48.21
CA ALA A 372 -95.13 -98.67 49.19
C ALA A 372 -95.15 -97.53 50.21
N ALA A 373 -93.99 -97.16 50.78
CA ALA A 373 -93.88 -96.02 51.70
C ALA A 373 -94.24 -94.69 51.01
N ALA A 374 -93.82 -94.50 49.75
CA ALA A 374 -94.18 -93.33 48.95
C ALA A 374 -95.69 -93.27 48.67
N ALA A 375 -96.33 -94.40 48.35
CA ALA A 375 -97.76 -94.49 48.11
C ALA A 375 -98.59 -94.24 49.38
N GLU A 376 -98.17 -94.78 50.53
CA GLU A 376 -98.79 -94.47 51.83
C GLU A 376 -98.67 -92.98 52.18
N LEU A 377 -97.49 -92.37 52.00
CA LEU A 377 -97.27 -90.97 52.35
C LEU A 377 -97.95 -90.02 51.33
N ALA A 378 -98.05 -90.41 50.06
CA ALA A 378 -98.85 -89.70 49.06
C ALA A 378 -100.35 -89.76 49.39
N ALA A 379 -100.86 -90.94 49.80
CA ALA A 379 -102.24 -91.06 50.28
C ALA A 379 -102.49 -90.19 51.52
N GLN A 380 -101.57 -90.17 52.50
CA GLN A 380 -101.65 -89.28 53.66
C GLN A 380 -101.59 -87.79 53.26
N ALA A 381 -100.81 -87.43 52.24
CA ALA A 381 -100.76 -86.07 51.71
C ALA A 381 -102.05 -85.68 50.96
N GLU A 382 -102.68 -86.60 50.23
CA GLU A 382 -103.99 -86.39 49.61
C GLU A 382 -105.11 -86.31 50.66
N GLU A 383 -105.11 -87.16 51.68
CA GLU A 383 -106.04 -87.09 52.82
C GLU A 383 -105.89 -85.77 53.59
N ALA A 384 -104.65 -85.31 53.83
CA ALA A 384 -104.38 -84.01 54.43
C ALA A 384 -104.83 -82.83 53.54
N ALA A 385 -104.66 -82.93 52.21
CA ALA A 385 -105.15 -81.92 51.27
C ALA A 385 -106.68 -81.92 51.16
N ASN A 386 -107.33 -83.09 51.23
CA ASN A 386 -108.79 -83.24 51.17
C ASN A 386 -109.48 -82.79 52.45
N THR A 387 -108.98 -83.21 53.62
CA THR A 387 -109.50 -82.74 54.92
C THR A 387 -109.31 -81.24 55.10
N LYS A 388 -108.17 -80.68 54.63
CA LYS A 388 -108.01 -79.23 54.56
C LYS A 388 -109.00 -78.58 53.58
N TYR A 389 -109.19 -79.14 52.39
CA TYR A 389 -110.15 -78.61 51.42
C TYR A 389 -111.58 -78.59 51.95
N GLU A 390 -112.02 -79.64 52.65
CA GLU A 390 -113.35 -79.67 53.28
C GLU A 390 -113.46 -78.69 54.45
N ALA A 391 -112.39 -78.47 55.23
CA ALA A 391 -112.35 -77.42 56.25
C ALA A 391 -112.42 -76.00 55.64
N ASP A 392 -111.57 -75.71 54.64
CA ASP A 392 -111.56 -74.43 53.92
C ASP A 392 -112.95 -74.16 53.26
N ARG A 393 -113.63 -75.22 52.76
CA ARG A 393 -114.99 -75.16 52.19
C ARG A 393 -116.08 -74.96 53.23
N ALA A 394 -115.96 -75.59 54.41
CA ALA A 394 -116.90 -75.42 55.52
C ALA A 394 -116.82 -74.00 56.11
N GLU A 395 -115.61 -73.48 56.34
CA GLU A 395 -115.40 -72.11 56.85
C GLU A 395 -115.95 -71.07 55.86
N ALA A 396 -115.74 -71.27 54.55
CA ALA A 396 -116.34 -70.41 53.52
C ALA A 396 -117.89 -70.45 53.53
N ALA A 397 -118.49 -71.63 53.74
CA ALA A 397 -119.94 -71.80 53.77
C ALA A 397 -120.59 -71.21 55.05
N GLU A 398 -119.98 -71.40 56.23
CA GLU A 398 -120.46 -70.78 57.47
C GLU A 398 -120.33 -69.25 57.44
N LYS A 399 -119.21 -68.74 56.93
CA LYS A 399 -119.02 -67.30 56.75
C LYS A 399 -120.04 -66.71 55.76
N ALA A 400 -120.32 -67.39 54.66
CA ALA A 400 -121.34 -66.98 53.71
C ALA A 400 -122.76 -67.01 54.30
N ARG A 401 -123.07 -67.98 55.19
CA ARG A 401 -124.33 -67.98 55.97
C ARG A 401 -124.43 -66.75 56.85
N ALA A 402 -123.44 -66.52 57.70
CA ALA A 402 -123.44 -65.38 58.62
C ALA A 402 -123.55 -64.03 57.87
N GLU A 403 -122.83 -63.87 56.74
CA GLU A 403 -122.90 -62.66 55.92
C GLU A 403 -124.22 -62.50 55.13
N ALA A 404 -124.96 -63.58 54.86
CA ALA A 404 -126.25 -63.52 54.16
C ALA A 404 -127.43 -63.35 55.14
N GLU A 405 -127.40 -64.06 56.28
CA GLU A 405 -128.38 -63.93 57.36
C GLU A 405 -128.34 -62.52 57.97
N ALA A 406 -127.15 -61.96 58.24
CA ALA A 406 -127.01 -60.58 58.72
C ALA A 406 -127.59 -59.54 57.74
N LYS A 407 -127.43 -59.74 56.42
CA LYS A 407 -128.02 -58.86 55.40
C LYS A 407 -129.55 -58.98 55.35
N LEU A 408 -130.08 -60.18 55.56
CA LEU A 408 -131.53 -60.42 55.63
C LEU A 408 -132.14 -59.86 56.93
N GLU A 409 -131.43 -59.91 58.05
CA GLU A 409 -131.84 -59.22 59.29
C GLU A 409 -131.75 -57.70 59.14
N GLU A 410 -130.73 -57.15 58.50
CA GLU A 410 -130.68 -55.73 58.14
C GLU A 410 -131.86 -55.30 57.25
N GLN A 411 -132.24 -56.12 56.26
CA GLN A 411 -133.41 -55.87 55.41
C GLN A 411 -134.72 -55.90 56.22
N ARG A 412 -134.86 -56.83 57.20
CA ARG A 412 -136.02 -56.86 58.10
C ARG A 412 -136.08 -55.66 59.05
N ALA A 413 -134.96 -55.29 59.67
CA ALA A 413 -134.90 -54.15 60.57
C ALA A 413 -135.27 -52.83 59.87
N LYS A 414 -134.83 -52.64 58.61
CA LYS A 414 -135.22 -51.48 57.79
C LYS A 414 -136.71 -51.47 57.43
N LEU A 415 -137.33 -52.64 57.23
CA LEU A 415 -138.78 -52.77 57.07
C LEU A 415 -139.54 -52.37 58.35
N ASP A 416 -139.08 -52.85 59.51
CA ASP A 416 -139.69 -52.54 60.80
C ASP A 416 -139.52 -51.05 61.19
N GLU A 417 -138.37 -50.42 60.91
CA GLU A 417 -138.20 -48.97 61.09
C GLU A 417 -139.14 -48.15 60.19
N LEU A 418 -139.28 -48.52 58.91
CA LEU A 418 -140.20 -47.83 58.00
C LEU A 418 -141.66 -48.02 58.44
N ALA A 419 -142.03 -49.20 58.93
CA ALA A 419 -143.36 -49.45 59.49
C ALA A 419 -143.63 -48.64 60.78
N ALA A 420 -142.63 -48.52 61.65
CA ALA A 420 -142.72 -47.70 62.86
C ALA A 420 -142.88 -46.20 62.52
N GLN A 421 -142.09 -45.68 61.56
CA GLN A 421 -142.21 -44.29 61.10
C GLN A 421 -143.58 -44.02 60.45
N ALA A 422 -144.13 -44.97 59.69
CA ALA A 422 -145.48 -44.86 59.14
C ALA A 422 -146.57 -44.83 60.22
N ALA A 423 -146.44 -45.63 61.27
CA ALA A 423 -147.38 -45.67 62.40
C ALA A 423 -147.33 -44.39 63.25
N GLU A 424 -146.13 -43.88 63.56
CA GLU A 424 -145.94 -42.65 64.34
C GLU A 424 -146.46 -41.42 63.57
N ALA A 425 -146.23 -41.36 62.25
CA ALA A 425 -146.74 -40.30 61.37
C ALA A 425 -148.26 -40.34 61.13
N ALA A 426 -148.96 -41.43 61.51
CA ALA A 426 -150.42 -41.51 61.55
C ALA A 426 -150.96 -41.03 62.92
N ALA A 427 -150.31 -41.44 64.01
CA ALA A 427 -150.70 -41.08 65.38
C ALA A 427 -150.71 -39.56 65.63
N GLU A 428 -149.76 -38.80 65.08
CA GLU A 428 -149.77 -37.33 65.17
C GLU A 428 -150.92 -36.65 64.40
N ARG A 429 -151.57 -37.35 63.47
CA ARG A 429 -152.59 -36.80 62.56
C ARG A 429 -154.03 -37.03 63.02
N GLY A 430 -154.25 -37.99 63.92
CA GLY A 430 -155.59 -38.33 64.42
C GLY A 430 -156.44 -39.14 63.43
N GLU A 431 -155.81 -39.86 62.52
CA GLU A 431 -156.43 -40.81 61.59
C GLU A 431 -155.95 -42.24 61.92
N ASP A 432 -156.76 -43.26 61.63
CA ASP A 432 -156.38 -44.66 61.85
C ASP A 432 -155.18 -45.08 60.96
N PRO A 433 -154.32 -46.03 61.39
CA PRO A 433 -153.09 -46.37 60.66
C PRO A 433 -153.35 -46.93 59.25
N PRO A 434 -152.49 -46.63 58.26
CA PRO A 434 -152.64 -47.13 56.89
C PRO A 434 -152.49 -48.66 56.80
N GLU A 435 -153.39 -49.33 56.08
CA GLU A 435 -153.43 -50.80 55.97
C GLU A 435 -152.35 -51.42 55.05
N GLU A 436 -151.60 -50.62 54.28
CA GLU A 436 -150.56 -51.12 53.35
C GLU A 436 -149.15 -50.85 53.91
N PRO A 437 -148.33 -51.90 54.18
CA PRO A 437 -146.99 -51.74 54.74
C PRO A 437 -145.97 -51.25 53.68
N PRO A 438 -144.94 -50.50 54.11
CA PRO A 438 -143.90 -50.00 53.21
C PRO A 438 -143.07 -51.14 52.57
N GLN A 439 -142.50 -50.86 51.39
CA GLN A 439 -141.66 -51.79 50.63
C GLN A 439 -140.23 -51.24 50.48
N LEU A 440 -139.26 -52.13 50.29
CA LEU A 440 -137.84 -51.78 50.05
C LEU A 440 -137.50 -51.82 48.56
N ASP A 441 -136.53 -51.00 48.15
CA ASP A 441 -136.04 -50.91 46.77
C ASP A 441 -135.22 -52.13 46.28
N GLU A 442 -134.83 -53.04 47.19
CA GLU A 442 -134.05 -54.24 46.88
C GLU A 442 -134.80 -55.53 47.28
N PRO A 443 -134.72 -56.61 46.47
CA PRO A 443 -135.29 -57.91 46.83
C PRO A 443 -134.57 -58.54 48.03
N LEU A 444 -135.29 -59.39 48.77
CA LEU A 444 -134.74 -60.06 49.94
C LEU A 444 -133.63 -61.06 49.56
N VAL A 445 -132.55 -61.12 50.32
CA VAL A 445 -131.40 -61.99 50.04
C VAL A 445 -131.77 -63.48 50.20
N ASP A 446 -131.55 -64.28 49.14
CA ASP A 446 -131.63 -65.75 49.22
C ASP A 446 -130.35 -66.31 49.87
N VAL A 447 -130.47 -66.70 51.13
CA VAL A 447 -129.37 -67.24 51.94
C VAL A 447 -128.83 -68.57 51.38
N GLU A 448 -129.67 -69.44 50.84
CA GLU A 448 -129.22 -70.75 50.35
C GLU A 448 -128.41 -70.62 49.05
N ALA A 449 -128.83 -69.73 48.16
CA ALA A 449 -128.12 -69.45 46.91
C ALA A 449 -126.72 -68.84 47.14
N VAL A 450 -126.58 -67.90 48.07
CA VAL A 450 -125.28 -67.26 48.39
C VAL A 450 -124.29 -68.26 48.99
N VAL A 451 -124.77 -69.18 49.84
CA VAL A 451 -123.95 -70.19 50.51
C VAL A 451 -123.45 -71.25 49.53
N ALA A 452 -124.31 -71.69 48.60
CA ALA A 452 -123.89 -72.59 47.52
C ALA A 452 -122.79 -71.96 46.64
N ALA A 453 -122.97 -70.69 46.25
CA ALA A 453 -121.98 -69.98 45.44
C ALA A 453 -120.63 -69.80 46.15
N ALA A 454 -120.63 -69.56 47.47
CA ALA A 454 -119.39 -69.48 48.25
C ALA A 454 -118.71 -70.85 48.43
N ALA A 455 -119.47 -71.92 48.67
CA ALA A 455 -118.95 -73.27 48.83
C ALA A 455 -118.33 -73.83 47.53
N ASP A 456 -118.78 -73.40 46.35
CA ASP A 456 -118.21 -73.83 45.06
C ASP A 456 -117.06 -72.92 44.55
N ALA A 457 -116.80 -71.79 45.22
CA ALA A 457 -115.71 -70.87 44.88
C ALA A 457 -114.34 -71.28 45.47
N VAL A 458 -114.30 -72.22 46.43
CA VAL A 458 -113.07 -72.65 47.10
C VAL A 458 -112.25 -73.56 46.19
N GLN A 459 -110.97 -73.23 46.00
CA GLN A 459 -110.03 -74.00 45.17
C GLN A 459 -109.29 -75.06 46.01
N ARG A 460 -109.14 -76.27 45.48
CA ARG A 460 -108.40 -77.36 46.17
C ARG A 460 -106.92 -76.95 46.31
N PRO A 461 -106.34 -76.95 47.53
CA PRO A 461 -104.93 -76.65 47.72
C PRO A 461 -104.07 -77.70 46.99
N PRO A 462 -102.90 -77.32 46.44
CA PRO A 462 -101.99 -78.28 45.82
C PRO A 462 -101.51 -79.30 46.86
N VAL A 463 -101.59 -80.58 46.51
CA VAL A 463 -101.03 -81.66 47.33
C VAL A 463 -99.52 -81.44 47.45
N ARG A 464 -98.97 -81.52 48.66
CA ARG A 464 -97.52 -81.44 48.86
C ARG A 464 -96.88 -82.67 48.22
N GLU A 465 -96.06 -82.46 47.20
CA GLU A 465 -95.25 -83.52 46.60
C GLU A 465 -94.35 -84.18 47.65
N VAL A 466 -94.35 -85.51 47.68
CA VAL A 466 -93.59 -86.31 48.64
C VAL A 466 -92.13 -86.37 48.19
N ALA A 467 -91.23 -85.77 48.96
CA ALA A 467 -89.79 -85.79 48.68
C ALA A 467 -89.12 -87.05 49.24
N ASP A 468 -88.00 -87.47 48.64
CA ASP A 468 -87.21 -88.62 49.12
C ASP A 468 -86.77 -88.49 50.59
N ILE A 469 -86.59 -87.27 51.10
CA ILE A 469 -86.29 -87.03 52.52
C ILE A 469 -87.48 -87.32 53.44
N ASP A 470 -88.71 -87.05 52.98
CA ASP A 470 -89.93 -87.35 53.73
C ASP A 470 -90.17 -88.87 53.78
N ILE A 471 -89.94 -89.57 52.64
CA ILE A 471 -89.95 -91.04 52.56
C ILE A 471 -88.89 -91.64 53.50
N LEU A 472 -87.66 -91.14 53.46
CA LEU A 472 -86.57 -91.66 54.30
C LEU A 472 -86.87 -91.47 55.80
N SER A 473 -87.43 -90.32 56.22
CA SER A 473 -87.88 -90.14 57.60
C SER A 473 -88.95 -91.17 57.96
N TYR A 474 -90.00 -91.28 57.15
CA TYR A 474 -91.11 -92.22 57.39
C TYR A 474 -90.65 -93.68 57.49
N MET A 475 -89.67 -94.09 56.68
CA MET A 475 -89.09 -95.44 56.74
C MET A 475 -88.20 -95.66 57.98
N LEU A 476 -87.55 -94.62 58.51
CA LEU A 476 -86.86 -94.67 59.81
C LEU A 476 -87.87 -94.70 60.97
N ASP A 477 -88.91 -93.85 60.92
CA ASP A 477 -89.91 -93.69 61.97
C ASP A 477 -90.82 -94.94 62.10
N LYS A 478 -91.13 -95.61 60.98
CA LYS A 478 -91.74 -96.96 60.97
C LYS A 478 -90.76 -98.10 61.28
N GLY A 479 -89.46 -97.84 61.38
CA GLY A 479 -88.42 -98.85 61.62
C GLY A 479 -88.18 -99.85 60.48
N ILE A 480 -88.64 -99.53 59.26
CA ILE A 480 -88.37 -100.31 58.04
C ILE A 480 -86.88 -100.25 57.69
N VAL A 481 -86.27 -99.08 57.92
CA VAL A 481 -84.85 -98.81 57.80
C VAL A 481 -84.30 -98.44 59.18
N THR A 482 -83.04 -98.77 59.47
CA THR A 482 -82.35 -98.31 60.67
C THR A 482 -81.17 -97.41 60.33
N LYS A 483 -80.86 -96.45 61.22
CA LYS A 483 -79.72 -95.54 61.06
C LYS A 483 -78.39 -96.27 60.89
N ASP A 484 -78.18 -97.35 61.64
CA ASP A 484 -76.93 -98.11 61.61
C ASP A 484 -76.80 -98.91 60.30
N ALA A 485 -77.90 -99.38 59.71
CA ALA A 485 -77.90 -99.99 58.38
C ALA A 485 -77.48 -98.99 57.29
N ILE A 486 -77.99 -97.74 57.34
CA ILE A 486 -77.57 -96.65 56.44
C ILE A 486 -76.07 -96.35 56.62
N ILE A 487 -75.57 -96.28 57.85
CA ILE A 487 -74.15 -96.02 58.12
C ILE A 487 -73.29 -97.17 57.60
N GLN A 488 -73.71 -98.42 57.78
CA GLN A 488 -72.98 -99.59 57.30
C GLN A 488 -72.96 -99.69 55.78
N SER A 489 -74.08 -99.44 55.08
CA SER A 489 -74.11 -99.45 53.61
C SER A 489 -73.29 -98.30 53.01
N LEU A 490 -73.38 -97.09 53.57
CA LEU A 490 -72.50 -95.97 53.19
C LEU A 490 -71.01 -96.30 53.41
N ALA A 491 -70.66 -96.97 54.51
CA ALA A 491 -69.28 -97.40 54.78
C ALA A 491 -68.80 -98.47 53.78
N VAL A 492 -69.68 -99.38 53.33
CA VAL A 492 -69.37 -100.33 52.25
C VAL A 492 -69.20 -99.61 50.92
N HIS A 493 -70.10 -98.70 50.56
CA HIS A 493 -70.03 -97.91 49.33
C HIS A 493 -68.75 -97.07 49.26
N ALA A 494 -68.31 -96.50 50.39
CA ALA A 494 -67.08 -95.71 50.50
C ALA A 494 -65.78 -96.51 50.22
N LEU A 495 -65.84 -97.84 50.13
CA LEU A 495 -64.72 -98.68 49.70
C LEU A 495 -64.50 -98.67 48.16
N GLY A 496 -65.45 -98.17 47.37
CA GLY A 496 -65.40 -98.17 45.92
C GLY A 496 -65.21 -99.58 45.35
N ASP A 497 -64.23 -99.76 44.47
CA ASP A 497 -63.87 -101.05 43.85
C ASP A 497 -63.51 -102.16 44.87
N LYS A 498 -63.22 -101.79 46.13
CA LYS A 498 -62.92 -102.75 47.22
C LYS A 498 -64.17 -103.21 47.98
N ALA A 499 -65.35 -102.67 47.67
CA ALA A 499 -66.62 -103.15 48.21
C ALA A 499 -66.93 -104.55 47.67
N TYR A 500 -67.42 -105.46 48.52
CA TYR A 500 -67.79 -106.81 48.08
C TYR A 500 -68.89 -106.82 47.01
N VAL A 501 -69.74 -105.78 46.96
CA VAL A 501 -70.80 -105.61 45.95
C VAL A 501 -70.22 -105.40 44.54
N ASN A 502 -69.02 -104.82 44.44
CA ASN A 502 -68.31 -104.62 43.17
C ASN A 502 -67.41 -105.82 42.82
N HIS A 503 -67.36 -106.86 43.67
CA HIS A 503 -66.66 -108.09 43.36
C HIS A 503 -67.51 -108.97 42.43
N PRO A 504 -66.96 -109.60 41.37
CA PRO A 504 -67.73 -110.37 40.39
C PRO A 504 -68.61 -111.50 40.95
N ALA A 505 -68.35 -111.95 42.18
CA ALA A 505 -69.15 -112.98 42.85
C ALA A 505 -70.49 -112.48 43.43
N PHE A 506 -70.76 -111.17 43.46
CA PHE A 506 -71.99 -110.57 44.00
C PHE A 506 -72.69 -109.60 43.04
N ALA A 507 -72.16 -109.41 41.83
CA ALA A 507 -72.69 -108.48 40.83
C ALA A 507 -74.08 -108.89 40.27
N ASP A 508 -74.43 -110.18 40.36
CA ASP A 508 -75.66 -110.76 39.81
C ASP A 508 -76.83 -110.83 40.83
N SER A 509 -76.68 -110.23 42.03
CA SER A 509 -77.65 -110.35 43.13
C SER A 509 -78.12 -109.02 43.76
N SER A 510 -77.94 -107.88 43.08
CA SER A 510 -78.41 -106.55 43.53
C SER A 510 -78.51 -105.48 42.44
#